data_AF-A0A821NXD1-F1
#
_entry.id   AF-A0A821NXD1-F1
#
_cell.length_a   1.000
_cell.length_b   1.000
_cell.length_c   1.000
_cell.angle_alpha   90.00
_cell.angle_beta   90.00
_cell.angle_gamma   90.00
#
_symmetry.space_group_name_H-M   'P 1'
#
loop_
_entity.id
_entity.type
_entity.pdbx_description
1 polymer ?
#
loop_
_entity_poly.entity_id
_entity_poly.type
_entity_poly.pdbx_seq_one_letter_code
_entity_poly.pdbx_strand_id
1 'polypeptide(L)'
;ISSVTGAICLDILKDQWAAAMTIRTVLLSLQALLATPEPDDPQDAVVANQYKKDKRLFEKTARHWSNVYANGPTSEPECDAAVKSLVEMGFEEVIK
;
A
#
# COMPACT_ATOMS: atom_id res chain seq x y z
N ILE A 1 0.31 5.42 -3.12
CA ILE A 1 -1.11 5.25 -2.73
C ILE A 1 -1.19 5.59 -1.24
N SER A 2 -2.15 6.43 -0.82
CA SER A 2 -2.33 6.81 0.59
C SER A 2 -2.82 5.62 1.41
N SER A 3 -2.17 5.35 2.54
CA SER A 3 -2.56 4.27 3.47
C SER A 3 -3.93 4.50 4.14
N VAL A 4 -4.41 5.75 4.19
CA VAL A 4 -5.67 6.12 4.86
C VAL A 4 -6.85 6.25 3.88
N THR A 5 -6.61 6.84 2.72
CA THR A 5 -7.69 7.23 1.79
C THR A 5 -7.71 6.42 0.50
N GLY A 6 -6.65 5.66 0.21
CA GLY A 6 -6.47 5.01 -1.09
C GLY A 6 -6.20 6.00 -2.24
N ALA A 7 -6.02 7.30 -1.96
CA ALA A 7 -5.69 8.29 -2.99
C ALA A 7 -4.41 7.89 -3.75
N ILE A 8 -4.46 7.98 -5.07
CA ILE A 8 -3.39 7.56 -5.96
C ILE A 8 -2.74 8.80 -6.59
N CYS A 9 -1.44 8.98 -6.34
CA CYS A 9 -0.62 9.92 -7.11
C CYS A 9 -0.10 9.17 -8.35
N LEU A 10 -0.71 9.41 -9.50
CA LEU A 10 -0.21 8.94 -10.78
C LEU A 10 -0.36 10.09 -11.77
N ASP A 11 0.71 10.42 -12.48
CA ASP A 11 0.81 11.48 -13.48
C ASP A 11 -0.28 11.37 -14.55
N ILE A 12 -0.58 10.14 -15.02
CA ILE A 12 -1.63 9.89 -16.01
C ILE A 12 -3.05 10.19 -15.48
N LEU A 13 -3.24 10.24 -14.16
CA LEU A 13 -4.52 10.60 -13.52
C LEU A 13 -4.60 12.10 -13.18
N LYS A 14 -3.55 12.88 -13.48
CA LYS A 14 -3.47 14.32 -13.24
C LYS A 14 -3.32 15.06 -14.56
N ASP A 15 -2.09 15.39 -14.93
CA ASP A 15 -1.71 16.29 -16.02
C ASP A 15 -1.25 15.55 -17.28
N GLN A 16 -0.86 14.28 -17.16
CA GLN A 16 -0.41 13.44 -18.28
C GLN A 16 -1.54 12.57 -18.87
N TRP A 17 -2.80 12.93 -18.62
CA TRP A 17 -3.94 12.22 -19.22
C TRP A 17 -4.01 12.46 -20.73
N ALA A 18 -4.04 11.38 -21.51
CA ALA A 18 -4.26 11.45 -22.96
C ALA A 18 -5.57 10.78 -23.36
N ALA A 19 -6.33 11.38 -24.29
CA ALA A 19 -7.61 10.84 -24.76
C ALA A 19 -7.50 9.44 -25.43
N ALA A 20 -6.29 9.04 -25.83
CA ALA A 20 -6.00 7.70 -26.35
C ALA A 20 -5.85 6.62 -25.26
N MET A 21 -5.82 7.02 -23.98
CA MET A 21 -5.72 6.07 -22.88
C MET A 21 -7.02 5.29 -22.71
N THR A 22 -6.87 4.01 -22.42
CA THR A 22 -7.98 3.10 -22.16
C THR A 22 -7.98 2.71 -20.68
N ILE A 23 -9.12 2.21 -20.19
CA ILE A 23 -9.20 1.63 -18.84
C ILE A 23 -8.12 0.54 -18.65
N ARG A 24 -7.85 -0.26 -19.69
CA ARG A 24 -6.79 -1.28 -19.68
C ARG A 24 -5.42 -0.67 -19.42
N THR A 25 -5.06 0.41 -20.11
CA THR A 25 -3.74 1.04 -19.92
C THR A 25 -3.62 1.66 -18.53
N VAL A 26 -4.70 2.27 -18.01
CA VAL A 26 -4.72 2.81 -16.63
C VAL A 26 -4.51 1.71 -15.59
N LEU A 27 -5.23 0.58 -15.72
CA LEU A 27 -5.10 -0.55 -14.80
C LEU A 27 -3.70 -1.17 -14.84
N LEU A 28 -3.09 -1.27 -16.02
CA LEU A 28 -1.71 -1.75 -16.16
C LEU A 28 -0.71 -0.80 -15.50
N SER A 29 -0.89 0.52 -15.64
CA SER A 29 -0.05 1.50 -14.95
C SER A 29 -0.20 1.43 -13.43
N LEU A 30 -1.41 1.18 -12.93
CA LEU A 30 -1.63 0.93 -11.49
C LEU A 30 -0.92 -0.34 -11.01
N GLN A 31 -0.99 -1.43 -11.79
CA GLN A 31 -0.28 -2.66 -11.49
C GLN A 31 1.25 -2.45 -11.49
N ALA A 32 1.76 -1.68 -12.44
CA ALA A 32 3.18 -1.31 -12.49
C ALA A 32 3.59 -0.48 -11.26
N LEU A 33 2.76 0.49 -10.83
CA LEU A 33 3.01 1.29 -9.64
C LEU A 33 3.10 0.44 -8.36
N LEU A 34 2.30 -0.63 -8.26
CA LEU A 34 2.38 -1.57 -7.13
C LEU A 34 3.65 -2.43 -7.17
N ALA A 35 4.17 -2.74 -8.35
CA ALA A 35 5.41 -3.51 -8.51
C ALA A 35 6.67 -2.67 -8.26
N THR A 36 6.65 -1.40 -8.69
CA THR A 36 7.78 -0.46 -8.58
C THR A 36 7.29 0.85 -7.96
N PRO A 37 7.26 0.95 -6.62
CA PRO A 37 6.90 2.20 -5.96
C PRO A 37 7.98 3.26 -6.20
N GLU A 38 7.57 4.52 -6.38
CA GLU A 38 8.45 5.68 -6.52
C GLU A 38 8.58 6.41 -5.17
N PRO A 39 9.68 6.22 -4.42
CA PRO A 39 9.80 6.78 -3.08
C PRO A 39 10.27 8.25 -3.09
N ASP A 40 10.72 8.80 -4.22
CA ASP A 40 11.16 10.20 -4.34
C ASP A 40 10.00 11.19 -4.55
N ASP A 41 8.83 10.73 -5.01
CA ASP A 41 7.56 11.49 -5.00
C ASP A 41 6.44 10.76 -4.23
N PRO A 42 6.52 10.72 -2.89
CA PRO A 42 5.66 9.86 -2.10
C PRO A 42 4.26 10.46 -1.84
N GLN A 43 3.22 9.69 -2.15
CA GLN A 43 1.86 10.02 -1.73
C GLN A 43 1.63 9.85 -0.21
N ASP A 44 2.43 9.00 0.44
CA ASP A 44 2.41 8.76 1.88
C ASP A 44 3.84 8.82 2.42
N ALA A 45 4.15 9.91 3.14
CA ALA A 45 5.49 10.17 3.64
C ALA A 45 5.97 9.13 4.66
N VAL A 46 5.05 8.52 5.43
CA VAL A 46 5.40 7.53 6.45
C VAL A 46 5.82 6.23 5.77
N VAL A 47 5.01 5.76 4.82
CA VAL A 47 5.28 4.53 4.06
C VAL A 47 6.56 4.67 3.23
N ALA A 48 6.76 5.83 2.58
CA ALA A 48 7.98 6.07 1.81
C ALA A 48 9.25 6.15 2.67
N ASN A 49 9.16 6.73 3.87
CA ASN A 49 10.27 6.75 4.81
C ASN A 49 10.62 5.33 5.29
N GLN A 50 9.61 4.49 5.55
CA GLN A 50 9.81 3.08 5.87
C GLN A 50 10.49 2.35 4.70
N TYR A 51 10.04 2.55 3.46
CA TYR A 51 10.65 1.97 2.27
C TYR A 51 12.13 2.35 2.12
N LYS A 52 12.48 3.63 2.31
CA LYS A 52 13.85 4.12 2.19
C LYS A 52 14.77 3.66 3.33
N LYS A 53 14.26 3.60 4.56
CA LYS A 53 15.06 3.25 5.75
C LYS A 53 15.19 1.75 5.97
N ASP A 54 14.09 1.02 5.81
CA ASP A 54 14.03 -0.42 6.04
C ASP A 54 13.05 -1.08 5.06
N LYS A 55 13.60 -1.44 3.90
CA LYS A 55 12.85 -2.14 2.86
C LYS A 55 12.30 -3.49 3.33
N ARG A 56 12.97 -4.19 4.24
CA ARG A 56 12.50 -5.49 4.76
C ARG A 56 11.26 -5.31 5.62
N LEU A 57 11.28 -4.29 6.49
CA LEU A 57 10.11 -3.96 7.29
C LEU A 57 8.95 -3.51 6.41
N PHE A 58 9.19 -2.68 5.39
CA PHE A 58 8.17 -2.31 4.41
C PHE A 58 7.55 -3.53 3.73
N GLU A 59 8.36 -4.48 3.26
CA GLU A 59 7.87 -5.71 2.61
C GLU A 59 7.00 -6.56 3.54
N LYS A 60 7.40 -6.70 4.82
CA LYS A 60 6.59 -7.39 5.85
C LYS A 60 5.26 -6.67 6.08
N THR A 61 5.29 -5.35 6.30
CA THR A 61 4.08 -4.55 6.53
C THR A 61 3.14 -4.60 5.32
N ALA A 62 3.66 -4.41 4.10
CA ALA A 62 2.88 -4.47 2.87
C ALA A 62 2.22 -5.85 2.66
N ARG A 63 2.94 -6.93 2.98
CA ARG A 63 2.42 -8.28 2.90
C ARG A 63 1.32 -8.55 3.93
N HIS A 64 1.51 -8.14 5.17
CA HIS A 64 0.47 -8.22 6.21
C HIS A 64 -0.80 -7.48 5.77
N TRP A 65 -0.68 -6.24 5.29
CA TRP A 65 -1.81 -5.47 4.77
C TRP A 65 -2.47 -6.14 3.56
N SER A 66 -1.69 -6.76 2.67
CA SER A 66 -2.22 -7.49 1.53
C SER A 66 -3.01 -8.73 1.96
N ASN A 67 -2.57 -9.43 3.00
CA ASN A 67 -3.30 -10.57 3.57
C ASN A 67 -4.63 -10.13 4.20
N VAL A 68 -4.57 -9.10 5.07
CA VAL A 68 -5.74 -8.62 5.83
C VAL A 68 -6.79 -7.97 4.94
N TYR A 69 -6.39 -7.09 4.00
CA TYR A 69 -7.33 -6.27 3.22
C TYR A 69 -7.57 -6.74 1.79
N ALA A 70 -6.72 -7.61 1.23
CA ALA A 70 -6.78 -8.03 -0.17
C ALA A 70 -6.69 -9.55 -0.37
N ASN A 71 -6.92 -10.34 0.69
CA ASN A 71 -6.88 -11.81 0.67
C ASN A 71 -5.57 -12.36 0.08
N GLY A 72 -4.45 -11.69 0.36
CA GLY A 72 -3.12 -12.15 -0.04
C GLY A 72 -2.81 -13.56 0.49
N PRO A 73 -2.05 -14.37 -0.25
CA PRO A 73 -1.80 -15.77 0.11
C PRO A 73 -0.80 -15.97 1.26
N THR A 74 -0.12 -14.91 1.71
CA THR A 74 0.96 -15.00 2.69
C THR A 74 0.59 -14.28 3.97
N SER A 75 0.37 -15.04 5.04
CA SER A 75 0.20 -14.51 6.40
C SER A 75 1.57 -14.26 7.04
N GLU A 76 1.65 -13.16 7.80
CA GLU A 76 2.84 -12.75 8.55
C GLU A 76 2.52 -12.86 10.05
N PRO A 77 2.82 -14.01 10.69
CA PRO A 77 2.34 -14.31 12.04
C PRO A 77 2.89 -13.39 13.12
N GLU A 78 4.07 -12.78 12.91
CA GLU A 78 4.64 -11.78 13.83
C GLU A 78 3.78 -10.51 13.88
N CYS A 79 3.32 -10.03 12.72
CA CYS A 79 2.46 -8.86 12.62
C CYS A 79 1.07 -9.18 13.17
N ASP A 80 0.51 -10.33 12.80
CA ASP A 80 -0.80 -10.79 13.24
C ASP A 80 -0.85 -10.94 14.78
N ALA A 81 0.22 -11.48 15.39
CA ALA A 81 0.32 -11.61 16.84
C ALA A 81 0.44 -10.25 17.55
N ALA A 82 1.22 -9.32 16.99
CA ALA A 82 1.36 -7.98 17.54
C ALA A 82 0.03 -7.21 17.49
N VAL A 83 -0.71 -7.30 16.39
CA VAL A 83 -2.05 -6.70 16.24
C VAL A 83 -3.02 -7.33 17.24
N LYS A 84 -3.05 -8.67 17.34
CA LYS A 84 -3.91 -9.38 18.29
C LYS A 84 -3.67 -8.94 19.73
N SER A 85 -2.41 -8.77 20.14
CA SER A 85 -2.07 -8.28 21.48
C SER A 85 -2.63 -6.88 21.75
N LEU A 86 -2.64 -5.99 20.76
CA LEU A 86 -3.20 -4.65 20.91
C LEU A 86 -4.73 -4.68 20.99
N VAL A 87 -5.37 -5.54 20.19
CA VAL A 87 -6.82 -5.74 20.25
C VAL A 87 -7.25 -6.31 21.61
N GLU A 88 -6.49 -7.26 22.15
CA GLU A 88 -6.71 -7.82 23.51
C GLU A 88 -6.54 -6.77 24.61
N MET A 89 -5.72 -5.74 24.39
CA MET A 89 -5.57 -4.59 25.30
C MET A 89 -6.73 -3.57 25.20
N GLY A 90 -7.70 -3.79 24.30
CA GLY A 90 -8.87 -2.94 24.13
C GLY A 90 -8.70 -1.82 23.09
N PHE A 91 -7.67 -1.86 22.26
CA PHE A 91 -7.56 -0.96 21.10
C PHE A 91 -8.44 -1.46 19.95
N GLU A 92 -9.13 -0.55 19.29
CA GLU A 92 -9.98 -0.90 18.14
C GLU A 92 -9.14 -1.22 16.91
N GLU A 93 -9.42 -2.35 16.28
CA GLU A 93 -8.96 -2.65 14.93
C GLU A 93 -9.96 -2.04 13.95
N VAL A 94 -9.61 -0.92 13.33
CA VAL A 94 -10.48 -0.27 12.33
C VAL A 94 -10.39 -1.04 11.02
N ILE A 95 -11.12 -2.16 10.94
CA ILE A 95 -11.39 -2.88 9.70
C ILE A 95 -12.66 -2.25 9.11
N LYS A 96 -12.52 -1.49 8.01
CA LYS A 96 -13.68 -0.94 7.28
C LYS A 96 -14.32 -1.99 6.38
#